data_AF-H0EVU4-F1
#
_entry.id   AF-H0EVU4-F1
#
_cell.length_a   1.000
_cell.length_b   1.000
_cell.length_c   1.000
_cell.angle_alpha   90.00
_cell.angle_beta   90.00
_cell.angle_gamma   90.00
#
_symmetry.space_group_name_H-M   'P 1'
#
loop_
_entity.id
_entity.type
_entity.pdbx_description
1 polymer ?
#
loop_
_entity_poly.entity_id
_entity_poly.type
_entity_poly.pdbx_seq_one_letter_code
_entity_poly.pdbx_strand_id
1 'polypeptide(L)'
;MLFPILLLLAGALATPTPVEKRATTMCGGWGTVPTAGFTVYHNNWGAGAATSGSQCTTFNSVSAAKSFSWSTSWSWAGGNVNVKSYSNVALENVNKKLSAITSIPSTWTWSFQSTQDGFEV
;
A
#
# COMPACT_ATOMS: atom_id res chain seq x y z
N MET A 1 34.55 -52.47 -31.31
CA MET A 1 34.84 -51.06 -31.04
C MET A 1 33.60 -50.47 -30.39
N LEU A 2 33.66 -50.16 -29.09
CA LEU A 2 32.51 -49.77 -28.27
C LEU A 2 32.50 -48.24 -28.14
N PHE A 3 31.48 -47.57 -28.67
CA PHE A 3 31.32 -46.11 -28.56
C PHE A 3 30.64 -45.76 -27.22
N PRO A 4 31.14 -44.79 -26.44
CA PRO A 4 30.48 -44.36 -25.21
C PRO A 4 29.33 -43.41 -25.53
N ILE A 5 28.16 -43.68 -24.95
CA ILE A 5 26.99 -42.80 -24.99
C ILE A 5 27.20 -41.68 -23.96
N LEU A 6 27.40 -40.45 -24.43
CA LEU A 6 27.46 -39.25 -23.61
C LEU A 6 26.03 -38.83 -23.23
N LEU A 7 25.64 -39.06 -21.97
CA LEU A 7 24.37 -38.59 -21.42
C LEU A 7 24.47 -37.08 -21.13
N LEU A 8 23.77 -36.25 -21.91
CA LEU A 8 23.55 -34.84 -21.56
C LEU A 8 22.42 -34.73 -20.52
N LEU A 9 22.75 -34.29 -19.31
CA LEU A 9 21.77 -33.86 -18.32
C LEU A 9 21.27 -32.45 -18.68
N ALA A 10 20.05 -32.35 -19.19
CA ALA A 10 19.35 -31.06 -19.31
C ALA A 10 18.88 -30.61 -17.91
N GLY A 11 19.57 -29.63 -17.33
CA GLY A 11 19.13 -28.99 -16.09
C GLY A 11 17.88 -28.15 -16.34
N ALA A 12 16.79 -28.42 -15.64
CA ALA A 12 15.62 -27.55 -15.65
C ALA A 12 15.93 -26.26 -14.88
N LEU A 13 15.93 -25.12 -15.57
CA LEU A 13 15.98 -23.80 -14.94
C LEU A 13 14.60 -23.53 -14.32
N ALA A 14 14.49 -23.67 -13.00
CA ALA A 14 13.29 -23.23 -12.28
C ALA A 14 13.25 -21.69 -12.29
N THR A 15 12.34 -21.11 -13.06
CA THR A 15 12.03 -19.68 -12.96
C THR A 15 11.23 -19.46 -11.68
N PRO A 16 11.67 -18.57 -10.76
CA PRO A 16 10.90 -18.28 -9.56
C PRO A 16 9.55 -17.69 -9.98
N THR A 17 8.46 -18.35 -9.57
CA THR A 17 7.12 -17.78 -9.68
C THR A 17 7.03 -16.57 -8.76
N PRO A 18 6.63 -15.39 -9.25
CA PRO A 18 6.42 -14.24 -8.39
C PRO A 18 5.35 -14.58 -7.34
N VAL A 19 5.72 -14.58 -6.07
CA VAL A 19 4.74 -14.68 -4.98
C VAL A 19 4.00 -13.34 -4.94
N GLU A 20 2.74 -13.33 -5.38
CA GLU A 20 1.87 -12.19 -5.13
C GLU A 20 1.73 -12.02 -3.61
N LYS A 21 2.14 -10.86 -3.11
CA LYS A 21 1.87 -10.46 -1.72
C LYS A 21 0.36 -10.39 -1.55
N ARG A 22 -0.19 -11.26 -0.68
CA ARG A 22 -1.62 -11.26 -0.36
C ARG A 22 -2.03 -9.89 0.19
N ALA A 23 -3.22 -9.43 -0.20
CA ALA A 23 -3.78 -8.19 0.31
C ALA A 23 -3.82 -8.21 1.84
N THR A 24 -3.45 -7.08 2.47
CA THR A 24 -3.40 -6.95 3.93
C THR A 24 -4.37 -5.85 4.37
N THR A 25 -5.37 -6.23 5.17
CA THR A 25 -6.39 -5.30 5.69
C THR A 25 -6.14 -5.01 7.16
N MET A 26 -6.24 -3.73 7.54
CA MET A 26 -6.04 -3.21 8.88
C MET A 26 -7.27 -2.39 9.28
N CYS A 27 -7.91 -2.74 10.40
CA CYS A 27 -9.14 -2.07 10.88
C CYS A 27 -9.04 -1.58 12.34
N GLY A 28 -7.86 -1.69 12.97
CA GLY A 28 -7.64 -1.26 14.36
C GLY A 28 -7.48 0.26 14.48
N GLY A 29 -6.97 0.75 15.61
CA GLY A 29 -6.58 2.17 15.71
C GLY A 29 -5.32 2.49 14.89
N TRP A 30 -4.39 1.52 14.83
CA TRP A 30 -3.08 1.65 14.24
C TRP A 30 -2.75 0.40 13.43
N GLY A 31 -2.00 0.57 12.34
CA GLY A 31 -1.60 -0.52 11.48
C GLY A 31 -0.61 -0.02 10.43
N THR A 32 0.38 -0.85 10.12
CA THR A 32 1.42 -0.53 9.15
C THR A 32 1.76 -1.73 8.28
N VAL A 33 2.03 -1.50 7.00
CA VAL A 33 2.61 -2.49 6.08
C VAL A 33 3.87 -1.90 5.44
N PRO A 34 5.07 -2.25 5.96
CA PRO A 34 6.33 -1.91 5.30
C PRO A 34 6.48 -2.69 3.99
N THR A 35 6.81 -2.01 2.89
CA THR A 35 6.95 -2.63 1.57
C THR A 35 7.70 -1.73 0.58
N ALA A 36 8.63 -2.30 -0.19
CA ALA A 36 9.32 -1.61 -1.30
C ALA A 36 10.00 -0.25 -0.99
N GLY A 37 10.43 -0.04 0.27
CA GLY A 37 11.03 1.24 0.73
C GLY A 37 10.00 2.32 1.09
N PHE A 38 8.74 1.91 1.26
CA PHE A 38 7.64 2.73 1.75
C PHE A 38 6.95 2.00 2.91
N THR A 39 6.11 2.73 3.64
CA THR A 39 5.19 2.14 4.63
C THR A 39 3.78 2.61 4.36
N VAL A 40 2.83 1.66 4.27
CA VAL A 40 1.40 1.95 4.22
C VAL A 40 0.87 2.06 5.65
N TYR A 41 0.16 3.12 5.97
CA TYR A 41 -0.38 3.41 7.30
C TYR A 41 -1.90 3.40 7.30
N HIS A 42 -2.49 2.82 8.35
CA HIS A 42 -3.91 2.94 8.64
C HIS A 42 -4.24 4.23 9.43
N ASN A 43 -3.51 4.47 10.52
CA ASN A 43 -3.43 5.74 11.27
C ASN A 43 -4.77 6.44 11.57
N ASN A 44 -5.56 5.90 12.51
CA ASN A 44 -6.79 6.52 13.01
C ASN A 44 -6.53 7.39 14.26
N TRP A 45 -5.53 8.27 14.18
CA TRP A 45 -5.09 9.10 15.31
C TRP A 45 -6.20 9.94 15.96
N GLY A 46 -7.20 10.35 15.19
CA GLY A 46 -8.29 11.23 15.62
C GLY A 46 -9.62 10.51 15.85
N ALA A 47 -9.64 9.17 15.84
CA ALA A 47 -10.89 8.41 15.97
C ALA A 47 -11.65 8.71 17.26
N GLY A 48 -10.94 9.07 18.35
CA GLY A 48 -11.56 9.44 19.62
C GLY A 48 -12.43 10.71 19.59
N ALA A 49 -12.32 11.53 18.54
CA ALA A 49 -13.18 12.70 18.35
C ALA A 49 -14.51 12.35 17.63
N ALA A 50 -14.65 11.13 17.12
CA ALA A 50 -15.90 10.67 16.53
C ALA A 50 -16.88 10.22 17.62
N THR A 51 -18.17 10.45 17.40
CA THR A 51 -19.22 9.85 18.24
C THR A 51 -19.47 8.39 17.87
N SER A 52 -19.25 8.03 16.61
CA SER A 52 -19.26 6.66 16.12
C SER A 52 -18.50 6.55 14.80
N GLY A 53 -18.16 5.32 14.42
CA GLY A 53 -17.51 5.04 13.15
C GLY A 53 -16.42 3.99 13.22
N SER A 54 -15.90 3.65 12.04
CA SER A 54 -14.75 2.76 11.87
C SER A 54 -14.11 3.02 10.52
N GLN A 55 -12.88 2.52 10.36
CA GLN A 55 -12.14 2.59 9.11
C GLN A 55 -11.37 1.28 8.94
N CYS A 56 -11.24 0.83 7.70
CA CYS A 56 -10.37 -0.28 7.31
C CYS A 56 -9.52 0.14 6.10
N THR A 57 -8.20 -0.04 6.20
CA THR A 57 -7.27 0.20 5.10
C THR A 57 -6.75 -1.13 4.58
N THR A 58 -6.81 -1.31 3.26
CA THR A 58 -6.32 -2.51 2.58
C THR A 58 -5.16 -2.15 1.67
N PHE A 59 -4.00 -2.71 1.93
CA PHE A 59 -2.90 -2.73 0.95
C PHE A 59 -3.12 -3.90 0.00
N ASN A 60 -3.27 -3.62 -1.30
CA ASN A 60 -3.55 -4.64 -2.31
C ASN A 60 -2.24 -5.19 -2.88
N SER A 61 -1.41 -4.33 -3.46
CA SER A 61 -0.19 -4.74 -4.15
C SER A 61 0.79 -3.59 -4.34
N VAL A 62 2.04 -3.94 -4.65
CA VAL A 62 3.06 -3.01 -5.14
C VAL A 62 3.76 -3.64 -6.34
N SER A 63 3.87 -2.91 -7.44
CA SER A 63 4.57 -3.38 -8.63
C SER A 63 6.09 -3.25 -8.50
N ALA A 64 6.85 -3.91 -9.38
CA ALA A 64 8.30 -3.74 -9.47
C ALA A 64 8.73 -2.28 -9.71
N ALA A 65 7.90 -1.49 -10.39
CA ALA A 65 8.09 -0.06 -10.64
C ALA A 65 7.66 0.83 -9.46
N LYS A 66 7.37 0.26 -8.28
CA LYS A 66 6.90 0.96 -7.08
C LYS A 66 5.58 1.71 -7.28
N SER A 67 4.69 1.16 -8.10
CA SER A 67 3.30 1.63 -8.17
C SER A 67 2.48 0.89 -7.11
N PHE A 68 1.85 1.64 -6.21
CA PHE A 68 1.11 1.12 -5.06
C PHE A 68 -0.39 1.08 -5.34
N SER A 69 -1.02 -0.06 -5.09
CA SER A 69 -2.48 -0.20 -5.04
C SER A 69 -2.91 -0.43 -3.61
N TRP A 70 -3.76 0.45 -3.10
CA TRP A 70 -4.34 0.38 -1.76
C TRP A 70 -5.70 1.08 -1.75
N SER A 71 -6.52 0.76 -0.76
CA SER A 71 -7.81 1.39 -0.55
C SER A 71 -8.05 1.63 0.93
N THR A 72 -8.96 2.55 1.24
CA THR A 72 -9.49 2.73 2.59
C THR A 72 -10.99 2.91 2.49
N SER A 73 -11.73 2.22 3.36
CA SER A 73 -13.17 2.36 3.50
C SER A 73 -13.45 2.79 4.94
N TRP A 74 -14.35 3.74 5.12
CA TRP A 74 -14.62 4.33 6.42
C TRP A 74 -16.05 4.83 6.54
N SER A 75 -16.51 4.91 7.79
CA SER A 75 -17.71 5.62 8.19
C SER A 75 -17.37 6.33 9.49
N TRP A 76 -17.57 7.65 9.55
CA TRP A 76 -17.29 8.45 10.73
C TRP A 76 -18.45 9.43 10.96
N ALA A 77 -18.83 9.61 12.22
CA ALA A 77 -19.83 10.59 12.65
C ALA A 77 -19.33 11.41 13.85
N GLY A 78 -19.83 12.64 13.98
CA GLY A 78 -19.46 13.56 15.06
C GLY A 78 -18.07 14.19 14.91
N GLY A 79 -17.75 15.15 15.78
CA GLY A 79 -16.48 15.86 15.77
C GLY A 79 -16.22 16.58 14.43
N ASN A 80 -17.18 17.38 13.97
CA ASN A 80 -17.22 17.98 12.62
C ASN A 80 -15.97 18.79 12.23
N VAL A 81 -15.20 19.26 13.21
CA VAL A 81 -13.98 20.04 13.01
C VAL A 81 -12.70 19.22 13.25
N ASN A 82 -12.84 17.92 13.54
CA ASN A 82 -11.74 17.03 13.91
C ASN A 82 -11.52 16.00 12.82
N VAL A 83 -10.31 15.97 12.26
CA VAL A 83 -9.87 14.88 11.38
C VAL A 83 -9.83 13.58 12.17
N LYS A 84 -10.31 12.48 11.58
CA LYS A 84 -10.40 11.18 12.26
C LYS A 84 -9.20 10.27 11.99
N SER A 85 -8.60 10.37 10.81
CA SER A 85 -7.54 9.48 10.38
C SER A 85 -6.69 10.13 9.29
N TYR A 86 -5.53 9.52 9.02
CA TYR A 86 -4.72 9.82 7.85
C TYR A 86 -4.03 8.54 7.36
N SER A 87 -4.79 7.69 6.65
CA SER A 87 -4.22 6.54 5.97
C SER A 87 -3.40 7.00 4.76
N ASN A 88 -2.15 6.57 4.67
CA ASN A 88 -1.23 7.07 3.66
C ASN A 88 -0.13 6.06 3.31
N VAL A 89 0.57 6.30 2.20
CA VAL A 89 1.79 5.57 1.84
C VAL A 89 2.96 6.56 1.99
N ALA A 90 3.88 6.30 2.91
CA ALA A 90 5.02 7.16 3.16
C ALA A 90 6.30 6.61 2.53
N LEU A 91 7.07 7.46 1.86
CA LEU A 91 8.42 7.11 1.41
C LEU A 91 9.37 7.12 2.61
N GLU A 92 10.11 6.03 2.80
CA GLU A 92 11.08 5.91 3.89
C GLU A 92 12.42 6.54 3.53
N ASN A 93 13.22 6.86 4.55
CA ASN A 93 14.63 7.27 4.41
C ASN A 93 14.87 8.47 3.48
N VAL A 94 13.96 9.44 3.44
CA VAL A 94 14.08 10.61 2.54
C VAL A 94 15.30 11.48 2.84
N ASN A 95 15.70 11.60 4.13
CA ASN A 95 16.79 12.39 4.72
C ASN A 95 17.74 13.12 3.74
N LYS A 96 17.22 14.10 3.01
CA LYS A 96 17.93 14.89 2.00
C LYS A 96 17.62 16.36 2.23
N LYS A 97 18.66 17.20 2.12
CA LYS A 97 18.48 18.66 2.11
C LYS A 97 17.68 19.05 0.86
N LEU A 98 16.77 20.00 0.99
CA LEU A 98 15.99 20.53 -0.14
C LEU A 98 16.90 21.03 -1.27
N SER A 99 18.03 21.64 -0.92
CA SER A 99 19.03 22.11 -1.89
C SER A 99 19.68 21.01 -2.73
N ALA A 100 19.59 19.74 -2.30
CA ALA A 100 20.12 18.58 -3.02
C ALA A 100 19.04 17.83 -3.84
N ILE A 101 17.79 18.30 -3.83
CA ILE A 101 16.68 17.69 -4.55
C ILE A 101 16.50 18.41 -5.88
N THR A 102 16.67 17.68 -6.97
CA THR A 102 16.41 18.20 -8.32
C THR A 102 14.95 17.99 -8.74
N SER A 103 14.35 16.86 -8.36
CA SER A 103 12.95 16.54 -8.66
C SER A 103 12.38 15.51 -7.67
N ILE A 104 11.06 15.52 -7.52
CA ILE A 104 10.29 14.51 -6.77
C ILE A 104 9.13 14.06 -7.68
N PRO A 105 9.40 13.23 -8.71
CA PRO A 105 8.35 12.77 -9.60
C PRO A 105 7.38 11.85 -8.83
N SER A 106 6.09 12.11 -8.97
CA SER A 106 5.02 11.30 -8.38
C SER A 106 3.80 11.33 -9.28
N THR A 107 3.12 10.19 -9.37
CA THR A 107 1.84 10.05 -10.06
C THR A 107 0.87 9.42 -9.08
N TRP A 108 -0.34 9.97 -8.99
CA TRP A 108 -1.38 9.43 -8.16
C TRP A 108 -2.72 9.45 -8.88
N THR A 109 -3.31 8.27 -9.04
CA THR A 109 -4.67 8.09 -9.54
C THR A 109 -5.52 7.54 -8.40
N TRP A 110 -6.64 8.20 -8.10
CA TRP A 110 -7.56 7.79 -7.05
C TRP A 110 -9.00 8.03 -7.47
N SER A 111 -9.92 7.28 -6.86
CA SER A 111 -11.35 7.49 -6.97
C SER A 111 -11.95 7.47 -5.56
N PHE A 112 -13.06 8.18 -5.39
CA PHE A 112 -13.82 8.19 -4.16
C PHE A 112 -15.28 7.89 -4.46
N GLN A 113 -15.87 7.00 -3.68
CA GLN A 113 -17.29 6.66 -3.77
C GLN A 113 -17.88 6.84 -2.38
N SER A 114 -18.95 7.62 -2.32
CA SER A 114 -19.75 7.80 -1.11
C SER A 114 -21.04 6.98 -1.24
N THR A 115 -21.45 6.34 -0.14
CA THR A 115 -22.78 5.74 -0.02
C THR A 115 -23.78 6.65 0.67
N GLN A 116 -23.40 7.90 1.00
CA GLN A 116 -24.36 8.91 1.43
C GLN A 116 -24.99 9.58 0.20
N ASP A 117 -26.30 9.45 0.08
CA ASP A 117 -27.09 10.26 -0.86
C ASP A 117 -26.88 11.74 -0.52
N GLY A 118 -26.34 12.51 -1.48
CA GLY A 118 -26.37 13.99 -1.43
C GLY A 118 -25.07 14.73 -1.09
N PHE A 119 -23.88 14.13 -1.26
CA PHE A 119 -22.64 14.91 -1.27
C PHE A 119 -21.89 14.68 -2.59
N GLU A 120 -22.19 15.53 -3.58
CA GLU A 120 -21.32 15.73 -4.74
C GLU A 120 -20.09 16.54 -4.32
N VAL A 121 -18.93 16.17 -4.87
CA VAL A 121 -17.62 16.80 -4.65
C VAL A 121 -17.54 18.22 -5.20
#